data_AF-A0A953QM44-F1
#
_entry.id   AF-A0A953QM44-F1
#
_cell.length_a   1.000
_cell.length_b   1.000
_cell.length_c   1.000
_cell.angle_alpha   90.00
_cell.angle_beta   90.00
_cell.angle_gamma   90.00
#
_symmetry.space_group_name_H-M   'P 1'
#
loop_
_entity.id
_entity.type
_entity.pdbx_description
1 polymer ?
#
loop_
_entity_poly.entity_id
_entity_poly.type
_entity_poly.pdbx_seq_one_letter_code
_entity_poly.pdbx_strand_id
1 'polypeptide(L)'
;MPDQTVFSEELMAEIHLRAQGIPRVINAVCDNLLLTAFASESKVCTVDMLDEVCKDMRLEWPGSRRVRSRVPAESFERTPY
;
A
#
# COMPACT_ATOMS: atom_id res chain seq x y z
N MET A 1 -9.12 14.71 14.91
CA MET A 1 -8.24 15.67 14.22
C MET A 1 -8.98 16.15 12.98
N PRO A 2 -9.70 17.28 13.04
CA PRO A 2 -10.50 17.74 11.91
C PRO A 2 -9.66 18.23 10.71
N ASP A 3 -8.38 18.59 10.91
CA ASP A 3 -7.53 19.18 9.86
C ASP A 3 -6.31 18.30 9.47
N GLN A 4 -6.43 16.97 9.62
CA GLN A 4 -5.35 16.08 9.22
C GLN A 4 -5.21 16.06 7.69
N THR A 5 -3.99 16.29 7.18
CA THR A 5 -3.67 16.29 5.75
C THR A 5 -2.81 15.10 5.31
N VAL A 6 -2.33 14.28 6.25
CA VAL A 6 -1.46 13.13 5.93
C VAL A 6 -2.18 12.08 5.06
N PHE A 7 -3.47 11.85 5.30
CA PHE A 7 -4.29 10.95 4.51
C PHE A 7 -5.38 11.75 3.79
N SER A 8 -5.36 11.75 2.46
CA SER A 8 -6.45 12.32 1.67
C SER A 8 -7.70 11.43 1.73
N GLU A 9 -8.88 12.01 1.46
CA GLU A 9 -10.13 11.24 1.40
C GLU A 9 -10.08 10.11 0.36
N GLU A 10 -9.46 10.37 -0.79
CA GLU A 10 -9.22 9.38 -1.85
C GLU A 10 -8.36 8.22 -1.33
N LEU A 11 -7.27 8.54 -0.61
CA LEU A 11 -6.39 7.52 -0.06
C LEU A 11 -7.09 6.69 1.01
N MET A 12 -7.93 7.32 1.85
CA MET A 12 -8.72 6.61 2.86
C MET A 12 -9.72 5.64 2.23
N ALA A 13 -10.36 6.03 1.13
CA ALA A 13 -11.25 5.14 0.37
C ALA A 13 -10.50 3.92 -0.20
N GLU A 14 -9.29 4.14 -0.73
CA GLU A 14 -8.42 3.07 -1.22
C GLU A 14 -7.94 2.14 -0.10
N ILE A 15 -7.51 2.68 1.05
CA ILE A 15 -7.12 1.88 2.22
C ILE A 15 -8.29 1.00 2.65
N HIS A 16 -9.51 1.56 2.75
CA HIS A 16 -10.69 0.80 3.12
C HIS A 16 -10.99 -0.34 2.13
N LEU A 17 -10.87 -0.07 0.82
CA LEU A 17 -11.07 -1.08 -0.23
C LEU A 17 -10.02 -2.21 -0.15
N ARG A 18 -8.75 -1.86 0.01
CA ARG A 18 -7.62 -2.81 0.01
C ARG A 18 -7.54 -3.62 1.29
N ALA A 19 -7.92 -3.02 2.42
CA ALA A 19 -8.05 -3.70 3.70
C ALA A 19 -9.38 -4.46 3.86
N GLN A 20 -10.28 -4.39 2.87
CA GLN A 20 -11.59 -5.03 2.85
C GLN A 20 -12.47 -4.68 4.07
N GLY A 21 -12.30 -3.48 4.61
CA GLY A 21 -13.03 -3.03 5.81
C GLY A 21 -12.59 -3.71 7.11
N ILE A 22 -11.55 -4.53 7.11
CA ILE A 22 -11.07 -5.22 8.32
C ILE A 22 -10.30 -4.22 9.19
N PRO A 23 -10.78 -3.85 10.41
CA PRO A 23 -10.18 -2.77 11.19
C PRO A 23 -8.71 -2.99 11.53
N ARG A 24 -8.33 -4.24 11.83
CA ARG A 24 -6.93 -4.59 12.11
C ARG A 24 -6.01 -4.41 10.89
N VAL A 25 -6.50 -4.69 9.69
CA VAL A 25 -5.73 -4.53 8.45
C VAL A 25 -5.63 -3.05 8.09
N ILE A 26 -6.71 -2.28 8.25
CA ILE A 26 -6.69 -0.82 8.08
C ILE A 26 -5.60 -0.19 8.94
N ASN A 27 -5.59 -0.49 10.24
CA ASN A 27 -4.57 0.05 11.13
C ASN A 27 -3.15 -0.32 10.69
N ALA A 28 -2.91 -1.59 10.36
CA ALA A 28 -1.61 -2.04 9.91
C ALA A 28 -1.16 -1.34 8.61
N VAL A 29 -2.06 -1.10 7.67
CA VAL A 29 -1.77 -0.34 6.44
C VAL A 29 -1.43 1.12 6.77
N CYS A 30 -2.21 1.77 7.64
CA CYS A 30 -1.94 3.14 8.07
C CYS A 30 -0.60 3.27 8.78
N ASP A 31 -0.25 2.34 9.67
CA ASP A 31 1.03 2.36 10.40
C ASP A 31 2.22 2.23 9.44
N ASN A 32 2.15 1.28 8.49
CA ASN A 32 3.19 1.13 7.48
C ASN A 32 3.27 2.34 6.55
N LEU A 33 2.13 2.94 6.18
CA LEU A 33 2.10 4.17 5.39
C LEU A 33 2.77 5.35 6.10
N LEU A 34 2.53 5.52 7.40
CA LEU A 34 3.16 6.57 8.19
C LEU A 34 4.67 6.35 8.29
N LEU A 35 5.11 5.10 8.44
CA LEU A 35 6.53 4.74 8.48
C LEU A 35 7.22 5.01 7.13
N THR A 36 6.59 4.63 6.02
CA THR A 36 7.08 4.89 4.66
C THR A 36 7.12 6.39 4.35
N ALA A 37 6.10 7.14 4.74
CA ALA A 37 6.05 8.59 4.58
C ALA A 37 7.17 9.28 5.38
N PHE A 38 7.40 8.85 6.63
CA PHE A 38 8.49 9.36 7.46
C PHE A 38 9.86 9.08 6.84
N ALA A 39 10.11 7.84 6.37
CA ALA A 39 11.35 7.47 5.72
C ALA A 39 11.59 8.26 4.42
N SER A 40 10.51 8.68 3.75
CA SER A 40 10.55 9.48 2.52
C SER A 40 10.53 10.99 2.78
N GLU A 41 10.65 11.42 4.04
CA GLU A 41 10.52 12.82 4.48
C GLU A 41 9.22 13.52 3.99
N SER A 42 8.18 12.74 3.73
CA SER A 42 6.90 13.23 3.24
C SER A 42 5.92 13.48 4.40
N LYS A 43 5.22 14.61 4.33
CA LYS A 43 4.13 14.95 5.26
C LYS A 43 2.76 14.42 4.79
N VAL A 44 2.72 13.75 3.64
CA VAL A 44 1.50 13.19 3.05
C VAL A 44 1.77 11.77 2.55
N CYS A 45 0.79 10.89 2.73
CA CYS A 45 0.82 9.56 2.15
C CYS A 45 0.25 9.62 0.71
N THR A 46 0.86 8.87 -0.20
CA THR A 46 0.44 8.81 -1.60
C THR A 46 -0.08 7.42 -1.97
N VAL A 47 -0.76 7.31 -3.10
CA VAL A 47 -1.23 6.01 -3.62
C VAL A 47 -0.04 5.09 -3.95
N ASP A 48 1.08 5.65 -4.42
CA ASP A 48 2.30 4.88 -4.69
C ASP A 48 2.86 4.25 -3.41
N MET A 49 2.89 5.00 -2.29
CA MET A 49 3.27 4.45 -0.99
C MET A 49 2.31 3.34 -0.55
N LEU A 50 1.01 3.51 -0.82
CA LEU A 50 -0.01 2.50 -0.50
C LEU A 50 0.16 1.24 -1.37
N ASP A 51 0.54 1.38 -2.64
CA ASP A 51 0.85 0.26 -3.53
C ASP A 51 2.02 -0.57 -2.99
N GLU A 52 3.13 0.08 -2.62
CA GLU A 52 4.29 -0.61 -2.03
C GLU A 52 3.94 -1.30 -0.71
N VAL A 53 3.26 -0.59 0.21
CA VAL A 53 2.83 -1.17 1.50
C VAL A 53 1.91 -2.37 1.27
N CYS A 54 0.95 -2.29 0.35
CA CYS A 54 0.05 -3.41 0.06
C CYS A 54 0.79 -4.61 -0.55
N LYS A 55 1.83 -4.36 -1.36
CA LYS A 55 2.68 -5.39 -1.96
C LYS A 55 3.52 -6.09 -0.89
N ASP A 56 4.15 -5.32 0.00
CA ASP A 56 4.97 -5.83 1.11
C ASP A 56 4.14 -6.66 2.10
N MET A 57 2.94 -6.19 2.42
CA MET A 57 1.98 -6.91 3.26
C MET A 57 1.30 -8.08 2.55
N ARG A 58 1.51 -8.25 1.23
CA ARG A 58 0.89 -9.27 0.37
C ARG A 58 -0.64 -9.28 0.47
N LEU A 59 -1.26 -8.09 0.54
CA LEU A 59 -2.70 -7.97 0.65
C LEU A 59 -3.39 -8.44 -0.64
N GLU A 60 -4.49 -9.17 -0.49
CA GLU A 60 -5.36 -9.56 -1.60
C GLU A 60 -6.69 -8.80 -1.48
N TRP A 61 -7.04 -8.05 -2.52
CA TRP A 61 -8.30 -7.33 -2.61
C TRP A 61 -8.88 -7.48 -4.03
N PRO A 62 -10.18 -7.21 -4.25
CA PRO A 62 -10.84 -7.44 -5.54
C PRO A 62 -10.15 -6.79 -6.76
N GLY A 63 -9.41 -5.69 -6.55
CA GLY A 63 -8.63 -4.99 -7.56
C GLY A 63 -7.16 -5.44 -7.71
N SER A 64 -6.62 -6.19 -6.75
CA SER A 64 -5.20 -6.59 -6.69
C SER A 64 -4.73 -7.38 -7.92
N ARG A 65 -5.65 -8.14 -8.54
CA ARG A 65 -5.37 -8.94 -9.74
C ARG A 65 -4.92 -8.09 -10.94
N ARG A 66 -5.35 -6.82 -11.03
CA ARG A 66 -4.91 -5.88 -12.08
C ARG A 66 -3.51 -5.31 -11.83
N VAL A 67 -3.14 -5.14 -10.56
CA VAL A 67 -1.83 -4.63 -10.14
C VAL A 67 -0.76 -5.70 -10.38
N ARG A 68 -1.02 -6.95 -10.02
CA ARG A 68 -0.09 -8.08 -10.29
C ARG A 68 0.27 -8.23 -11.77
N SER A 69 -0.65 -7.92 -12.70
CA SER A 69 -0.39 -7.97 -14.15
C SER A 69 0.45 -6.81 -14.70
N ARG A 70 0.69 -5.75 -13.92
CA ARG A 70 1.55 -4.62 -14.33
C ARG A 70 2.99 -4.74 -13.86
N VAL A 71 3.29 -5.65 -12.94
CA VAL A 71 4.66 -5.91 -12.49
C VAL A 71 5.27 -6.93 -13.47
N PRO A 72 6.31 -6.57 -14.25
CA PRO A 72 7.05 -7.58 -15.01
C PRO A 72 7.57 -8.59 -14.01
N ALA A 73 7.28 -9.88 -14.23
CA ALA A 73 7.88 -10.94 -13.45
C ALA A 73 9.40 -10.77 -13.56
N GLU A 74 10.06 -10.35 -12.49
CA GLU A 74 11.51 -10.35 -12.42
C GLU A 74 11.95 -11.80 -12.67
N SER A 75 12.54 -12.01 -13.83
CA SER A 75 13.17 -13.26 -14.22
C SER A 75 14.24 -13.56 -13.19
N PHE A 76 13.93 -14.40 -12.20
CA PHE A 76 14.95 -15.08 -11.42
C PHE A 76 15.74 -15.95 -12.39
N GLU A 77 16.83 -15.40 -12.93
CA GLU A 77 17.86 -16.18 -13.63
C GLU A 77 18.36 -17.24 -12.65
N ARG A 78 17.88 -18.47 -12.85
CA ARG A 78 18.45 -19.65 -12.22
C ARG A 78 19.84 -19.79 -12.78
N THR A 79 20.85 -19.41 -12.01
CA THR A 79 22.24 -19.78 -12.30
C THR A 79 22.33 -21.31 -12.33
N PRO A 80 22.69 -21.94 -13.46
CA PRO A 80 23.04 -23.34 -13.47
C PRO A 80 24.41 -23.50 -12.81
N TYR A 81 24.55 -24.51 -11.95
CA TYR A 81 25.84 -24.97 -11.43
C TYR A 81 26.74 -25.48 -12.55
#